data_AF-A0A154IHJ6-F1
#
_entry.id   AF-A0A154IHJ6-F1
#
_cell.length_a   1.000
_cell.length_b   1.000
_cell.length_c   1.000
_cell.angle_alpha   90.00
_cell.angle_beta   90.00
_cell.angle_gamma   90.00
#
_symmetry.space_group_name_H-M   'P 1'
#
loop_
_entity.id
_entity.type
_entity.pdbx_description
1 polymer ?
#
loop_
_entity_poly.entity_id
_entity_poly.type
_entity_poly.pdbx_seq_one_letter_code
_entity_poly.pdbx_strand_id
1 'polypeptide(L)'
;MPEKRILFGRTWVKLIRNLWSIYLFLRGDKMTISICWQRKFRGVDEIIFASDSRLSAGYRWDCAQKIFPIEGPNFCISFAGNSDFAFPCIFQFQRMVKSYERFSTGAAPISVLAKDFLAIVNQLFALVDDKIIAQFNQTQFLLGGYDFETGEPYLRSIRFDEKSAKYKRFEVGGLSSGGLKAAVGFAGDLRSIYLGTLGKTMDRMRSEMDYQPLSALQEVLQQQGRDSPVGGKPQIVKVYKHRNYLPYAVRESQTSKDHYLFGRPLLAYEKVFYPVATLDCIGESNFVHYPRSTPNRELSKPLEIHS
;
A
#
# COMPACT_ATOMS: atom_id res chain seq x y z
N MET A 1 63.97 15.34 -21.10
CA MET A 1 62.91 14.30 -21.09
C MET A 1 61.68 14.88 -20.42
N PRO A 2 60.53 15.07 -21.10
CA PRO A 2 59.32 15.57 -20.47
C PRO A 2 58.36 14.44 -20.06
N GLU A 3 57.75 14.58 -18.88
CA GLU A 3 56.70 13.73 -18.34
C GLU A 3 55.40 13.83 -19.17
N LYS A 4 54.85 12.68 -19.57
CA LYS A 4 53.50 12.57 -20.13
C LYS A 4 52.48 12.41 -18.99
N ARG A 5 51.71 13.47 -18.69
CA ARG A 5 50.48 13.36 -17.88
C ARG A 5 49.38 12.71 -18.72
N ILE A 6 48.91 11.54 -18.26
CA ILE A 6 47.81 10.79 -18.85
C ILE A 6 46.48 11.46 -18.46
N LEU A 7 45.82 12.10 -19.42
CA LEU A 7 44.42 12.56 -19.32
C LEU A 7 43.46 11.37 -19.43
N PHE A 8 43.33 10.59 -18.36
CA PHE A 8 42.24 9.62 -18.21
C PHE A 8 41.49 9.96 -16.92
N GLY A 9 40.24 10.44 -17.03
CA GLY A 9 39.45 10.62 -15.80
C GLY A 9 38.09 11.29 -15.90
N ARG A 10 37.79 12.07 -16.95
CA ARG A 10 36.49 12.80 -17.00
C ARG A 10 35.50 12.26 -18.02
N THR A 11 35.97 11.77 -19.16
CA THR A 11 35.13 11.23 -20.24
C THR A 11 34.62 9.82 -19.95
N TRP A 12 35.48 8.96 -19.39
CA TRP A 12 35.11 7.58 -19.02
C TRP A 12 34.13 7.52 -17.86
N VAL A 13 34.27 8.40 -16.86
CA VAL A 13 33.31 8.49 -15.74
C VAL A 13 31.94 8.94 -16.22
N LYS A 14 31.86 9.91 -17.15
CA LYS A 14 30.60 10.33 -17.78
C LYS A 14 29.99 9.21 -18.64
N LEU A 15 30.80 8.47 -19.38
CA LEU A 15 30.35 7.36 -20.22
C LEU A 15 29.80 6.20 -19.37
N ILE A 16 30.47 5.85 -18.27
CA ILE A 16 30.02 4.82 -17.33
C ILE A 16 28.76 5.26 -16.59
N ARG A 17 28.65 6.54 -16.17
CA ARG A 17 27.42 7.08 -15.57
C ARG A 17 26.26 7.05 -16.55
N ASN A 18 26.49 7.40 -17.81
CA ASN A 18 25.48 7.33 -18.86
C ASN A 18 25.09 5.89 -19.17
N LEU A 19 26.04 4.94 -19.22
CA LEU A 19 25.74 3.53 -19.42
C LEU A 19 25.00 2.90 -18.24
N TRP A 20 25.31 3.30 -17.00
CA TRP A 20 24.58 2.85 -15.80
C TRP A 20 23.18 3.48 -15.72
N SER A 21 23.05 4.75 -16.08
CA SER A 21 21.75 5.43 -16.22
C SER A 21 20.91 4.86 -17.35
N ILE A 22 21.52 4.48 -18.48
CA ILE A 22 20.88 3.78 -19.60
C ILE A 22 20.52 2.35 -19.19
N TYR A 23 21.36 1.67 -18.41
CA TYR A 23 21.06 0.34 -17.87
C TYR A 23 19.87 0.39 -16.89
N LEU A 24 19.83 1.34 -15.95
CA LEU A 24 18.69 1.61 -15.07
C LEU A 24 17.43 2.02 -15.85
N PHE A 25 17.58 2.83 -16.90
CA PHE A 25 16.50 3.26 -17.78
C PHE A 25 15.92 2.10 -18.62
N LEU A 26 16.78 1.23 -19.17
CA LEU A 26 16.39 0.04 -19.93
C LEU A 26 15.86 -1.09 -19.03
N ARG A 27 16.24 -1.10 -17.75
CA ARG A 27 15.72 -2.08 -16.79
C ARG A 27 14.33 -1.77 -16.28
N GLY A 28 13.77 -0.58 -16.55
CA GLY A 28 12.44 -0.14 -16.10
C GLY A 28 11.96 -0.93 -14.90
N ASP A 29 12.68 -0.78 -13.77
CA ASP A 29 12.59 -1.71 -12.65
C ASP A 29 11.13 -1.77 -12.22
N LYS A 30 10.47 -2.87 -12.60
CA LYS A 30 9.01 -2.97 -12.54
C LYS A 30 8.58 -2.74 -11.10
N MET A 31 7.70 -1.80 -10.89
CA MET A 31 7.34 -1.32 -9.60
C MET A 31 6.38 -2.29 -8.91
N THR A 32 6.53 -2.31 -7.59
CA THR A 32 5.59 -2.73 -6.53
C THR A 32 4.10 -2.73 -6.93
N ILE A 33 3.29 -3.60 -6.35
CA ILE A 33 1.83 -3.56 -6.50
C ILE A 33 1.20 -3.01 -5.22
N SER A 34 0.33 -2.00 -5.35
CA SER A 34 -0.62 -1.62 -4.30
C SER A 34 -2.03 -1.56 -4.86
N ILE A 35 -2.98 -2.07 -4.07
CA ILE A 35 -4.40 -2.12 -4.41
C ILE A 35 -5.26 -1.62 -3.26
N CYS A 36 -6.41 -1.01 -3.60
CA CYS A 36 -7.45 -0.70 -2.64
C CYS A 36 -8.84 -0.91 -3.24
N TRP A 37 -9.79 -1.40 -2.45
CA TRP A 37 -11.17 -1.58 -2.88
C TRP A 37 -12.14 -1.43 -1.71
N GLN A 38 -13.40 -1.18 -2.05
CA GLN A 38 -14.50 -1.23 -1.09
C GLN A 38 -15.13 -2.62 -1.13
N ARG A 39 -15.44 -3.16 0.04
CA ARG A 39 -16.25 -4.37 0.20
C ARG A 39 -17.44 -4.11 1.11
N LYS A 40 -18.48 -4.94 0.97
CA LYS A 40 -19.60 -5.02 1.91
C LYS A 40 -19.52 -6.30 2.71
N PHE A 41 -19.47 -6.20 4.03
CA PHE A 41 -19.43 -7.34 4.93
C PHE A 41 -20.50 -7.19 6.01
N ARG A 42 -21.47 -8.12 6.05
CA ARG A 42 -22.58 -8.12 7.03
C ARG A 42 -23.31 -6.76 7.13
N GLY A 43 -23.53 -6.11 5.99
CA GLY A 43 -24.20 -4.80 5.91
C GLY A 43 -23.33 -3.59 6.24
N VAL A 44 -22.04 -3.79 6.53
CA VAL A 44 -21.07 -2.72 6.80
C VAL A 44 -20.14 -2.55 5.59
N ASP A 45 -19.93 -1.29 5.19
CA ASP A 45 -18.91 -0.94 4.21
C ASP A 45 -17.53 -0.88 4.86
N GLU A 46 -16.55 -1.50 4.21
CA GLU A 46 -15.15 -1.43 4.61
C GLU A 46 -14.27 -1.15 3.39
N ILE A 47 -13.21 -0.36 3.57
CA ILE A 47 -12.15 -0.19 2.57
C ILE A 47 -10.99 -1.10 2.96
N ILE A 48 -10.47 -1.85 1.99
CA ILE A 48 -9.28 -2.68 2.19
C ILE A 48 -8.15 -2.16 1.32
N PHE A 49 -6.97 -2.07 1.93
CA PHE A 49 -5.69 -1.90 1.25
C PHE A 49 -4.92 -3.20 1.29
N ALA A 50 -4.31 -3.56 0.16
CA ALA A 50 -3.33 -4.63 0.11
C ALA A 50 -2.17 -4.28 -0.82
N SER A 51 -0.98 -4.76 -0.50
CA SER A 51 0.23 -4.47 -1.28
C SER A 51 1.25 -5.57 -1.09
N ASP A 52 2.17 -5.74 -2.04
CA ASP A 52 3.33 -6.62 -1.87
C ASP A 52 4.32 -6.00 -0.86
N SER A 53 5.34 -6.74 -0.43
CA SER A 53 6.33 -6.25 0.56
C SER A 53 7.74 -6.13 0.02
N ARG A 54 7.99 -6.48 -1.25
CA ARG A 54 9.34 -6.42 -1.83
C ARG A 54 9.74 -4.99 -2.20
N LEU A 55 10.90 -4.54 -1.71
CA LEU A 55 11.61 -3.37 -2.22
C LEU A 55 12.74 -3.83 -3.13
N SER A 56 12.91 -3.11 -4.25
CA SER A 56 13.86 -3.45 -5.30
C SER A 56 14.68 -2.21 -5.70
N ALA A 57 15.98 -2.23 -5.46
CA ALA A 57 16.90 -1.13 -5.82
C ALA A 57 18.33 -1.67 -5.98
N GLY A 58 18.55 -2.55 -6.97
CA GLY A 58 19.79 -3.33 -7.09
C GLY A 58 19.91 -4.50 -6.10
N TYR A 59 19.11 -4.50 -5.03
CA TYR A 59 18.86 -5.60 -4.11
C TYR A 59 17.37 -5.99 -4.12
N ARG A 60 17.01 -7.04 -3.37
CA ARG A 60 15.62 -7.46 -3.13
C ARG A 60 15.38 -7.67 -1.64
N TRP A 61 14.40 -6.95 -1.11
CA TRP A 61 14.10 -6.93 0.32
C TRP A 61 12.60 -7.14 0.56
N ASP A 62 12.22 -8.34 1.00
CA ASP A 62 10.83 -8.83 1.05
C ASP A 62 10.05 -8.39 2.29
N CYS A 63 10.32 -7.18 2.80
CA CYS A 63 9.70 -6.73 4.03
C CYS A 63 9.50 -5.21 4.18
N ALA A 64 9.46 -4.48 3.06
CA ALA A 64 9.22 -3.05 3.07
C ALA A 64 7.73 -2.71 3.24
N GLN A 65 7.42 -1.80 4.14
CA GLN A 65 6.07 -1.29 4.34
C GLN A 65 5.63 -0.40 3.17
N LYS A 66 4.42 -0.66 2.65
CA LYS A 66 3.84 0.11 1.54
C LYS A 66 2.45 0.65 1.83
N ILE A 67 1.88 0.28 2.98
CA ILE A 67 0.58 0.73 3.45
C ILE A 67 0.77 1.47 4.76
N PHE A 68 0.28 2.70 4.82
CA PHE A 68 0.46 3.66 5.91
C PHE A 68 -0.90 4.14 6.38
N PRO A 69 -1.42 3.53 7.46
CA PRO A 69 -2.50 4.14 8.20
C PRO A 69 -2.06 5.50 8.74
N ILE A 70 -2.94 6.49 8.69
CA ILE A 70 -2.66 7.83 9.17
C ILE A 70 -3.39 8.02 10.50
N GLU A 71 -2.65 8.30 11.57
CA GLU A 71 -3.20 8.52 12.91
C GLU A 71 -4.02 9.82 12.98
N GLY A 72 -5.23 9.75 13.54
CA GLY A 72 -6.17 10.87 13.67
C GLY A 72 -7.38 10.78 12.71
N PRO A 73 -7.17 10.69 11.38
CA PRO A 73 -8.25 10.51 10.42
C PRO A 73 -8.52 9.03 10.05
N ASN A 74 -9.70 8.74 9.48
CA ASN A 74 -10.13 7.41 9.02
C ASN A 74 -9.49 7.09 7.68
N PHE A 75 -8.16 7.18 7.61
CA PHE A 75 -7.48 7.37 6.35
C PHE A 75 -6.23 6.51 6.24
N CYS A 76 -6.00 6.00 5.05
CA CYS A 76 -4.85 5.19 4.73
C CYS A 76 -4.26 5.65 3.39
N ILE A 77 -2.94 5.71 3.34
CA ILE A 77 -2.18 5.92 2.13
C ILE A 77 -1.44 4.62 1.83
N SER A 78 -1.40 4.23 0.57
CA SER A 78 -0.41 3.27 0.10
C SER A 78 0.26 3.81 -1.15
N PHE A 79 1.40 3.23 -1.52
CA PHE A 79 2.11 3.65 -2.70
C PHE A 79 2.61 2.48 -3.51
N ALA A 80 2.83 2.75 -4.79
CA ALA A 80 3.67 1.94 -5.65
C ALA A 80 4.62 2.86 -6.39
N GLY A 81 5.92 2.57 -6.38
CA GLY A 81 6.85 3.54 -6.93
C GLY A 81 8.24 3.55 -6.33
N ASN A 82 8.90 4.69 -6.55
CA ASN A 82 10.19 5.01 -5.98
C ASN A 82 10.02 5.29 -4.47
N SER A 83 10.66 4.49 -3.62
CA SER A 83 10.61 4.63 -2.16
C SER A 83 11.28 5.90 -1.65
N ASP A 84 12.35 6.36 -2.34
CA ASP A 84 13.10 7.55 -1.96
C ASP A 84 12.25 8.81 -2.11
N PHE A 85 11.23 8.78 -2.97
CA PHE A 85 10.23 9.84 -3.07
C PHE A 85 9.00 9.60 -2.20
N ALA A 86 8.49 8.36 -2.17
CA ALA A 86 7.26 8.04 -1.47
C ALA A 86 7.36 8.23 0.05
N PHE A 87 8.46 7.76 0.68
CA PHE A 87 8.61 7.84 2.13
C PHE A 87 8.69 9.28 2.64
N PRO A 88 9.50 10.19 2.07
CA PRO A 88 9.48 11.60 2.47
C PRO A 88 8.09 12.22 2.35
N CYS A 89 7.34 11.96 1.26
CA CYS A 89 5.99 12.48 1.09
C CYS A 89 5.05 12.02 2.22
N ILE A 90 5.05 10.73 2.53
CA ILE A 90 4.17 10.13 3.54
C ILE A 90 4.57 10.61 4.94
N PHE A 91 5.86 10.65 5.27
CA PHE A 91 6.32 11.07 6.60
C PHE A 91 6.06 12.56 6.85
N GLN A 92 6.27 13.42 5.86
CA GLN A 92 5.91 14.84 5.98
C GLN A 92 4.41 15.02 6.16
N PHE A 93 3.60 14.24 5.45
CA PHE A 93 2.15 14.25 5.63
C PHE A 93 1.72 13.78 7.03
N GLN A 94 2.27 12.66 7.52
CA GLN A 94 2.00 12.17 8.88
C GLN A 94 2.37 13.21 9.94
N ARG A 95 3.52 13.89 9.77
CA ARG A 95 3.93 14.97 10.67
C ARG A 95 2.96 16.15 10.63
N MET A 96 2.52 16.55 9.44
CA MET A 96 1.57 17.64 9.25
C MET A 96 0.21 17.31 9.89
N VAL A 97 -0.31 16.08 9.71
CA VAL A 97 -1.55 15.62 10.35
C VAL A 97 -1.46 15.66 11.88
N LYS A 98 -0.31 15.27 12.45
CA LYS A 98 -0.08 15.34 13.91
C LYS A 98 0.03 16.78 14.42
N SER A 99 0.48 17.71 13.59
CA SER A 99 0.73 19.11 13.99
C SER A 99 -0.50 20.01 13.79
N TYR A 100 -1.47 19.60 12.97
CA TYR A 100 -2.69 20.36 12.71
C TYR A 100 -3.89 19.71 13.40
N GLU A 101 -4.40 20.39 14.43
CA GLU A 101 -5.40 19.85 15.35
C GLU A 101 -6.64 19.28 14.66
N ARG A 102 -7.18 19.96 13.65
CA ARG A 102 -8.35 19.51 12.89
C ARG A 102 -8.14 18.17 12.17
N PHE A 103 -6.92 17.85 11.78
CA PHE A 103 -6.58 16.55 11.17
C PHE A 103 -6.32 15.49 12.23
N SER A 104 -5.60 15.85 13.30
CA SER A 104 -5.34 14.94 14.41
C SER A 104 -6.61 14.45 15.10
N THR A 105 -7.62 15.33 15.20
CA THR A 105 -8.93 15.02 15.79
C THR A 105 -9.89 14.43 14.78
N GLY A 106 -9.49 14.20 13.53
CA GLY A 106 -10.35 13.65 12.46
C GLY A 106 -11.58 14.51 12.11
N ALA A 107 -11.58 15.79 12.48
CA ALA A 107 -12.72 16.72 12.30
C ALA A 107 -12.74 17.39 10.91
N ALA A 108 -11.77 17.08 10.05
CA ALA A 108 -11.71 17.62 8.69
C ALA A 108 -12.20 16.61 7.64
N PRO A 109 -12.83 17.08 6.55
CA PRO A 109 -13.18 16.24 5.42
C PRO A 109 -11.95 15.59 4.79
N ILE A 110 -12.08 14.32 4.40
CA ILE A 110 -11.00 13.55 3.78
C ILE A 110 -10.55 14.15 2.44
N SER A 111 -11.46 14.85 1.75
CA SER A 111 -11.17 15.56 0.50
C SER A 111 -10.16 16.70 0.68
N VAL A 112 -10.17 17.36 1.85
CA VAL A 112 -9.22 18.41 2.23
C VAL A 112 -7.87 17.78 2.58
N LEU A 113 -7.85 16.69 3.35
CA LEU A 113 -6.63 15.92 3.63
C LEU A 113 -5.95 15.45 2.35
N ALA A 114 -6.72 14.91 1.40
CA ALA A 114 -6.21 14.47 0.11
C ALA A 114 -5.66 15.64 -0.74
N LYS A 115 -6.24 16.83 -0.61
CA LYS A 115 -5.74 18.05 -1.26
C LYS A 115 -4.38 18.47 -0.66
N ASP A 116 -4.24 18.44 0.66
CA ASP A 116 -3.00 18.82 1.33
C ASP A 116 -1.90 17.78 1.13
N PHE A 117 -2.24 16.50 1.09
CA PHE A 117 -1.29 15.47 0.67
C PHE A 117 -0.78 15.71 -0.75
N LEU A 118 -1.67 16.02 -1.69
CA LEU A 118 -1.29 16.36 -3.07
C LEU A 118 -0.40 17.61 -3.13
N ALA A 119 -0.66 18.61 -2.29
CA ALA A 119 0.17 19.80 -2.19
C ALA A 119 1.58 19.47 -1.68
N ILE A 120 1.71 18.64 -0.64
CA ILE A 120 3.01 18.17 -0.12
C ILE A 120 3.78 17.38 -1.17
N VAL A 121 3.12 16.44 -1.86
CA VAL A 121 3.75 15.66 -2.94
C VAL A 121 4.31 16.58 -4.02
N ASN A 122 3.52 17.56 -4.50
CA ASN A 122 3.99 18.50 -5.50
C ASN A 122 5.07 19.46 -4.99
N GLN A 123 5.00 19.88 -3.72
CA GLN A 123 6.02 20.71 -3.09
C GLN A 123 7.35 19.97 -3.02
N LEU A 124 7.37 18.74 -2.51
CA LEU A 124 8.58 17.92 -2.43
C LEU A 124 9.12 17.59 -3.82
N PHE A 125 8.24 17.28 -4.78
CA PHE A 125 8.65 17.05 -6.17
C PHE A 125 9.34 18.28 -6.78
N ALA A 126 8.89 19.49 -6.44
CA ALA A 126 9.49 20.72 -6.93
C ALA A 126 10.86 21.03 -6.28
N LEU A 127 11.09 20.58 -5.04
CA LEU A 127 12.32 20.80 -4.28
C LEU A 127 13.48 19.86 -4.68
N VAL A 128 13.19 18.78 -5.39
CA VAL A 128 14.20 17.78 -5.76
C VAL A 128 14.83 18.11 -7.12
N ASP A 129 16.16 18.24 -7.10
CA ASP A 129 17.00 18.27 -8.30
C ASP A 129 17.10 16.88 -8.94
N ASP A 130 17.35 16.80 -10.25
CA ASP A 130 17.54 15.53 -10.98
C ASP A 130 16.38 14.50 -10.86
N LYS A 131 15.17 14.95 -10.50
CA LYS A 131 13.96 14.13 -10.31
C LYS A 131 13.57 13.21 -11.48
N ILE A 132 13.97 13.54 -12.71
CA ILE A 132 13.75 12.71 -13.90
C ILE A 132 14.69 11.49 -13.87
N ILE A 133 15.96 11.71 -13.52
CA ILE A 133 16.95 10.63 -13.38
C ILE A 133 16.55 9.71 -12.24
N ALA A 134 16.05 10.29 -11.14
CA ALA A 134 15.54 9.54 -10.00
C ALA A 134 14.19 8.84 -10.26
N GLN A 135 13.56 9.06 -11.43
CA GLN A 135 12.29 8.45 -11.84
C GLN A 135 11.14 8.72 -10.84
N PHE A 136 11.17 9.87 -10.16
CA PHE A 136 10.17 10.17 -9.13
C PHE A 136 8.76 10.22 -9.69
N ASN A 137 8.58 10.66 -10.95
CA ASN A 137 7.33 10.68 -11.69
C ASN A 137 6.64 9.31 -11.82
N GLN A 138 7.36 8.20 -11.65
CA GLN A 138 6.78 6.86 -11.69
C GLN A 138 6.06 6.47 -10.38
N THR A 139 6.23 7.27 -9.31
CA THR A 139 5.56 7.01 -8.03
C THR A 139 4.08 7.30 -8.12
N GLN A 140 3.26 6.41 -7.58
CA GLN A 140 1.81 6.50 -7.54
C GLN A 140 1.34 6.24 -6.11
N PHE A 141 0.32 6.96 -5.67
CA PHE A 141 -0.28 6.78 -4.36
C PHE A 141 -1.76 6.39 -4.50
N LEU A 142 -2.23 5.53 -3.61
CA LEU A 142 -3.65 5.27 -3.39
C LEU A 142 -4.04 5.83 -2.03
N LEU A 143 -5.12 6.58 -2.02
CA LEU A 143 -5.68 7.26 -0.87
C LEU A 143 -7.05 6.67 -0.60
N GLY A 144 -7.35 6.36 0.66
CA GLY A 144 -8.61 5.72 1.00
C GLY A 144 -9.05 5.93 2.42
N GLY A 145 -10.35 6.16 2.60
CA GLY A 145 -10.94 6.35 3.91
C GLY A 145 -12.40 6.75 3.83
N TYR A 146 -12.93 7.21 4.96
CA TYR A 146 -14.32 7.69 5.04
C TYR A 146 -14.35 9.17 5.38
N ASP A 147 -15.22 9.89 4.69
CA ASP A 147 -15.52 11.26 5.07
C ASP A 147 -16.23 11.29 6.42
N PHE A 148 -15.83 12.21 7.30
CA PHE A 148 -16.36 12.26 8.66
C PHE A 148 -17.82 12.77 8.70
N GLU A 149 -18.17 13.71 7.82
CA GLU A 149 -19.47 14.38 7.82
C GLU A 149 -20.52 13.51 7.14
N THR A 150 -20.22 12.99 5.96
CA THR A 150 -21.17 12.18 5.19
C THR A 150 -21.08 10.69 5.50
N GLY A 151 -19.93 10.24 5.99
CA GLY A 151 -19.66 8.81 6.17
C GLY A 151 -19.51 8.05 4.85
N GLU A 152 -19.35 8.75 3.73
CA GLU A 152 -19.17 8.17 2.40
C GLU A 152 -17.72 7.70 2.19
N PRO A 153 -17.51 6.61 1.44
CA PRO A 153 -16.18 6.15 1.11
C PRO A 153 -15.49 7.12 0.14
N TYR A 154 -14.23 7.39 0.40
CA TYR A 154 -13.36 8.19 -0.44
C TYR A 154 -12.18 7.35 -0.88
N LEU A 155 -12.08 7.07 -2.18
CA LEU A 155 -10.96 6.35 -2.80
C LEU A 155 -10.42 7.15 -3.97
N ARG A 156 -9.13 7.48 -3.98
CA ARG A 156 -8.49 8.24 -5.06
C ARG A 156 -7.09 7.72 -5.36
N SER A 157 -6.64 7.92 -6.59
CA SER A 157 -5.23 7.75 -6.94
C SER A 157 -4.57 9.11 -7.13
N ILE A 158 -3.31 9.24 -6.73
CA ILE A 158 -2.46 10.39 -7.06
C ILE A 158 -1.31 9.88 -7.92
N ARG A 159 -1.18 10.45 -9.12
CA ARG A 159 -0.22 10.01 -10.14
C ARG A 159 0.35 11.23 -10.86
N PHE A 160 1.54 11.09 -11.42
CA PHE A 160 2.15 12.14 -12.20
C PHE A 160 1.41 12.33 -13.52
N ASP A 161 1.10 13.58 -13.86
CA ASP A 161 0.50 13.96 -15.13
C ASP A 161 1.56 14.63 -16.01
N GLU A 162 2.05 13.88 -16.99
CA GLU A 162 3.11 14.32 -17.92
C GLU A 162 2.75 15.63 -18.64
N LYS A 163 1.47 15.88 -18.91
CA LYS A 163 1.02 17.12 -19.59
C LYS A 163 1.22 18.37 -18.75
N SER A 164 1.00 18.29 -17.45
CA SER A 164 1.16 19.43 -16.54
C SER A 164 2.46 19.41 -15.74
N ALA A 165 3.27 18.35 -15.93
CA ALA A 165 4.51 18.09 -15.20
C ALA A 165 4.33 18.13 -13.67
N LYS A 166 3.17 17.69 -13.17
CA LYS A 166 2.79 17.73 -11.76
C LYS A 166 1.99 16.49 -11.38
N TYR A 167 1.98 16.18 -10.09
CA TYR A 167 1.05 15.20 -9.55
C TYR A 167 -0.37 15.73 -9.58
N LYS A 168 -1.30 14.85 -9.96
CA LYS A 168 -2.73 15.10 -9.94
C LYS A 168 -3.48 13.95 -9.29
N ARG A 169 -4.68 14.28 -8.82
CA ARG A 169 -5.63 13.32 -8.25
C ARG A 169 -6.56 12.80 -9.33
N PHE A 170 -6.83 11.51 -9.33
CA PHE A 170 -7.72 10.82 -10.25
C PHE A 170 -8.68 9.91 -9.48
N GLU A 171 -9.86 9.67 -10.06
CA GLU A 171 -10.77 8.63 -9.59
C GLU A 171 -10.10 7.25 -9.67
N VAL A 172 -10.45 6.36 -8.76
CA VAL A 172 -10.06 4.95 -8.88
C VAL A 172 -10.86 4.31 -10.01
N GLY A 173 -10.19 3.56 -10.88
CA GLY A 173 -10.83 2.85 -11.98
C GLY A 173 -11.58 1.61 -11.49
N GLY A 174 -12.46 1.08 -12.35
CA GLY A 174 -13.13 -0.19 -12.12
C GLY A 174 -12.89 -1.20 -13.24
N LEU A 175 -13.01 -2.48 -12.87
CA LEU A 175 -13.29 -3.57 -13.78
C LEU A 175 -14.80 -3.71 -13.92
N SER A 176 -15.26 -3.94 -15.15
CA SER A 176 -16.58 -4.48 -15.41
C SER A 176 -16.41 -5.85 -16.06
N SER A 177 -16.78 -6.91 -15.34
CA SER A 177 -16.82 -8.28 -15.89
C SER A 177 -18.20 -8.87 -15.64
N GLY A 178 -18.84 -9.41 -16.67
CA GLY A 178 -20.12 -10.12 -16.54
C GLY A 178 -21.28 -9.34 -15.92
N GLY A 179 -21.27 -8.00 -15.98
CA GLY A 179 -22.29 -7.15 -15.36
C GLY A 179 -21.98 -6.70 -13.92
N LEU A 180 -21.00 -7.29 -13.24
CA LEU A 180 -20.47 -6.77 -11.98
C LEU A 180 -19.52 -5.60 -12.25
N LYS A 181 -19.80 -4.45 -11.63
CA LYS A 181 -18.88 -3.31 -11.55
C LYS A 181 -18.07 -3.41 -10.25
N ALA A 182 -16.76 -3.57 -10.39
CA ALA A 182 -15.82 -3.68 -9.30
C ALA A 182 -14.82 -2.52 -9.37
N ALA A 183 -14.91 -1.54 -8.47
CA ALA A 183 -13.92 -0.48 -8.38
C ALA A 183 -12.70 -0.95 -7.59
N VAL A 184 -11.53 -0.99 -8.23
CA VAL A 184 -10.24 -1.31 -7.61
C VAL A 184 -9.24 -0.23 -7.95
N GLY A 185 -8.83 0.53 -6.94
CA GLY A 185 -7.65 1.36 -7.05
C GLY A 185 -6.44 0.46 -7.23
N PHE A 186 -5.62 0.77 -8.24
CA PHE A 186 -4.41 0.02 -8.56
C PHE A 186 -3.27 1.01 -8.78
N ALA A 187 -2.12 0.74 -8.19
CA ALA A 187 -0.88 1.45 -8.39
C ALA A 187 0.25 0.41 -8.60
N GLY A 188 1.10 0.64 -9.60
CA GLY A 188 2.21 -0.26 -9.96
C GLY A 188 2.20 -0.71 -11.42
N ASP A 189 3.06 -1.68 -11.76
CA ASP A 189 3.34 -2.04 -13.15
C ASP A 189 2.69 -3.35 -13.61
N LEU A 190 2.32 -4.25 -12.68
CA LEU A 190 1.69 -5.53 -13.01
C LEU A 190 0.17 -5.42 -13.18
N ARG A 191 -0.33 -4.26 -13.64
CA ARG A 191 -1.77 -3.97 -13.75
C ARG A 191 -2.50 -4.98 -14.61
N SER A 192 -2.01 -5.25 -15.82
CA SER A 192 -2.67 -6.18 -16.75
C SER A 192 -2.74 -7.61 -16.20
N ILE A 193 -1.65 -8.09 -15.61
CA ILE A 193 -1.56 -9.42 -14.99
C ILE A 193 -2.51 -9.52 -13.81
N TYR A 194 -2.49 -8.53 -12.93
CA TYR A 194 -3.38 -8.47 -11.77
C TYR A 194 -4.86 -8.44 -12.18
N LEU A 195 -5.24 -7.56 -13.11
CA LEU A 195 -6.64 -7.45 -13.54
C LEU A 195 -7.12 -8.72 -14.26
N GLY A 196 -6.27 -9.38 -15.05
CA GLY A 196 -6.59 -10.67 -15.67
C GLY A 196 -6.76 -11.79 -14.64
N THR A 197 -5.91 -11.81 -13.61
CA THR A 197 -6.01 -12.77 -12.49
C THR A 197 -7.26 -12.52 -11.64
N LEU A 198 -7.58 -11.25 -11.39
CA LEU A 198 -8.79 -10.85 -10.68
C LEU A 198 -10.05 -11.24 -11.45
N GLY A 199 -10.11 -11.03 -12.78
CA GLY A 199 -11.23 -11.48 -13.60
C GLY A 199 -11.49 -12.97 -13.46
N LYS A 200 -10.45 -13.80 -13.62
CA LYS A 200 -10.55 -15.26 -13.42
C LYS A 200 -10.99 -15.65 -12.00
N THR A 201 -10.48 -14.94 -10.99
CA THR A 201 -10.82 -15.18 -9.59
C THR A 201 -12.28 -14.85 -9.31
N MET A 202 -12.78 -13.73 -9.83
CA MET A 202 -14.18 -13.33 -9.71
C MET A 202 -15.12 -14.33 -10.41
N ASP A 203 -14.76 -14.78 -11.62
CA ASP A 203 -15.55 -15.77 -12.37
C ASP A 203 -15.63 -17.12 -11.61
N ARG A 204 -14.52 -17.54 -10.98
CA ARG A 204 -14.45 -18.76 -10.17
C ARG A 204 -15.27 -18.68 -8.89
N MET A 205 -15.17 -17.56 -8.16
CA MET A 205 -15.79 -17.42 -6.83
C MET A 205 -17.25 -16.97 -6.88
N ARG A 206 -17.74 -16.48 -8.03
CA ARG A 206 -19.14 -16.05 -8.26
C ARG A 206 -19.68 -15.11 -7.16
N SER A 207 -18.84 -14.23 -6.61
CA SER A 207 -19.23 -13.32 -5.53
C SER A 207 -18.82 -11.88 -5.81
N GLU A 208 -19.49 -10.96 -5.13
CA GLU A 208 -19.15 -9.54 -5.12
C GLU A 208 -17.90 -9.28 -4.26
N MET A 209 -16.89 -8.65 -4.87
CA MET A 209 -15.75 -7.88 -4.30
C MET A 209 -15.46 -7.95 -2.78
N ASP A 210 -15.31 -9.16 -2.23
CA ASP A 210 -14.90 -9.39 -0.84
C ASP A 210 -13.38 -9.49 -0.74
N TYR A 211 -12.83 -10.72 -0.72
CA TYR A 211 -11.38 -10.96 -0.71
C TYR A 211 -10.84 -11.44 -2.08
N GLN A 212 -11.63 -11.38 -3.15
CA GLN A 212 -11.15 -11.68 -4.51
C GLN A 212 -9.94 -10.82 -4.91
N PRO A 213 -9.92 -9.49 -4.65
CA PRO A 213 -8.73 -8.66 -4.92
C PRO A 213 -7.47 -9.13 -4.18
N LEU A 214 -7.62 -9.54 -2.91
CA LEU A 214 -6.51 -10.08 -2.13
C LEU A 214 -6.05 -11.44 -2.67
N SER A 215 -6.98 -12.32 -3.04
CA SER A 215 -6.67 -13.64 -3.61
C SER A 215 -5.91 -13.49 -4.94
N ALA A 216 -6.37 -12.58 -5.79
CA ALA A 216 -5.71 -12.27 -7.06
C ALA A 216 -4.30 -11.67 -6.84
N LEU A 217 -4.14 -10.78 -5.86
CA LEU A 217 -2.82 -10.29 -5.47
C LEU A 217 -1.92 -11.45 -5.03
N GLN A 218 -2.39 -12.30 -4.12
CA GLN A 218 -1.62 -13.44 -3.62
C GLN A 218 -1.19 -14.39 -4.74
N GLU A 219 -2.08 -14.71 -5.68
CA GLU A 219 -1.77 -15.54 -6.84
C GLU A 219 -0.70 -14.89 -7.73
N VAL A 220 -0.80 -13.58 -7.98
CA VAL A 220 0.24 -12.83 -8.72
C VAL A 220 1.58 -12.90 -7.99
N LEU A 221 1.60 -12.73 -6.66
CA LEU A 221 2.82 -12.78 -5.85
C LEU A 221 3.47 -14.16 -5.86
N GLN A 222 2.69 -15.24 -5.80
CA GLN A 222 3.20 -16.62 -5.86
C GLN A 222 3.83 -16.97 -7.21
N GLN A 223 3.41 -16.32 -8.29
CA GLN A 223 4.01 -16.47 -9.62
C GLN A 223 5.32 -15.68 -9.78
N GLN A 224 5.67 -14.82 -8.81
CA GLN A 224 6.88 -14.01 -8.89
C GLN A 224 8.11 -14.75 -8.37
N GLY A 225 9.11 -14.91 -9.24
CA GLY A 225 10.42 -15.42 -8.87
C GLY A 225 11.24 -14.43 -8.03
N ARG A 226 12.44 -14.85 -7.60
CA ARG A 226 13.38 -14.02 -6.83
C ARG A 226 13.82 -12.75 -7.58
N ASP A 227 13.91 -12.83 -8.90
CA ASP A 227 14.32 -11.72 -9.76
C ASP A 227 13.16 -10.78 -10.11
N SER A 228 11.93 -11.10 -9.68
CA SER A 228 10.80 -10.20 -9.82
C SER A 228 10.86 -9.06 -8.80
N PRO A 229 10.64 -7.80 -9.21
CA PRO A 229 10.73 -6.66 -8.31
C PRO A 229 9.51 -6.50 -7.40
N VAL A 230 8.48 -7.30 -7.64
CA VAL A 230 7.30 -7.48 -6.81
C VAL A 230 7.42 -8.83 -6.10
N GLY A 231 7.02 -8.91 -4.83
CA GLY A 231 7.07 -10.16 -4.07
C GLY A 231 6.94 -9.98 -2.56
N GLY A 232 7.43 -10.96 -1.81
CA GLY A 232 7.25 -11.04 -0.37
C GLY A 232 5.82 -11.42 0.02
N LYS A 233 5.50 -11.31 1.32
CA LYS A 233 4.13 -11.56 1.82
C LYS A 233 3.26 -10.30 1.64
N PRO A 234 1.97 -10.44 1.29
CA PRO A 234 1.08 -9.31 1.18
C PRO A 234 0.90 -8.60 2.53
N GLN A 235 0.71 -7.29 2.47
CA GLN A 235 0.33 -6.42 3.57
C GLN A 235 -1.16 -6.17 3.49
N ILE A 236 -1.88 -6.10 4.62
CA ILE A 236 -3.33 -5.89 4.62
C ILE A 236 -3.70 -4.88 5.70
N VAL A 237 -4.48 -3.87 5.33
CA VAL A 237 -5.09 -2.91 6.26
C VAL A 237 -6.55 -2.70 5.88
N LYS A 238 -7.43 -2.77 6.87
CA LYS A 238 -8.82 -2.35 6.74
C LYS A 238 -8.99 -0.94 7.26
N VAL A 239 -9.86 -0.18 6.61
CA VAL A 239 -10.29 1.15 7.06
C VAL A 239 -11.80 1.09 7.23
N TYR A 240 -12.27 1.54 8.39
CA TYR A 240 -13.69 1.52 8.78
C TYR A 240 -14.27 2.93 8.79
N LYS A 241 -15.59 3.00 8.64
CA LYS A 241 -16.35 4.26 8.67
C LYS A 241 -16.18 5.07 9.96
N HIS A 242 -15.96 4.42 11.11
CA HIS A 242 -15.96 5.08 12.43
C HIS A 242 -14.59 5.14 13.12
N ARG A 243 -13.60 5.84 12.54
CA ARG A 243 -12.30 6.15 13.20
C ARG A 243 -11.53 4.95 13.65
N ASN A 244 -11.50 3.94 12.79
CA ASN A 244 -10.60 2.84 13.00
C ASN A 244 -10.00 2.38 11.68
N TYR A 245 -8.72 2.05 11.75
CA TYR A 245 -8.10 1.19 10.77
C TYR A 245 -7.60 -0.04 11.53
N LEU A 246 -7.62 -1.18 10.86
CA LEU A 246 -7.19 -2.44 11.45
C LEU A 246 -6.14 -3.03 10.54
N PRO A 247 -4.85 -2.92 10.91
CA PRO A 247 -3.80 -3.70 10.31
C PRO A 247 -4.07 -5.18 10.56
N TYR A 248 -3.71 -6.02 9.61
CA TYR A 248 -3.74 -7.47 9.74
C TYR A 248 -2.31 -7.96 9.71
N ALA A 249 -1.95 -8.80 10.69
CA ALA A 249 -0.81 -9.65 10.54
C ALA A 249 -1.15 -10.75 9.51
N VAL A 250 -0.14 -11.25 8.82
CA VAL A 250 -0.28 -12.25 7.77
C VAL A 250 0.60 -13.44 8.11
N ARG A 251 0.09 -14.65 7.87
CA ARG A 251 0.87 -15.89 7.88
C ARG A 251 0.55 -16.70 6.63
N GLU A 252 1.52 -17.50 6.20
CA GLU A 252 1.40 -18.27 4.96
C GLU A 252 0.32 -19.35 5.03
N SER A 253 0.36 -20.13 6.11
CA SER A 253 -0.54 -21.25 6.33
C SER A 253 -0.94 -21.36 7.79
N GLN A 254 -1.95 -22.18 8.08
CA GLN A 254 -2.38 -22.48 9.45
C GLN A 254 -1.25 -23.08 10.31
N THR A 255 -0.30 -23.77 9.68
CA THR A 255 0.85 -24.41 10.34
C THR A 255 2.07 -23.50 10.45
N SER A 256 2.09 -22.37 9.74
CA SER A 256 3.20 -21.42 9.79
C SER A 256 3.25 -20.72 11.16
N LYS A 257 4.46 -20.67 11.74
CA LYS A 257 4.73 -19.94 12.98
C LYS A 257 5.08 -18.48 12.73
N ASP A 258 5.53 -18.16 11.53
CA ASP A 258 6.01 -16.83 11.18
C ASP A 258 4.83 -15.91 10.84
N HIS A 259 4.80 -14.77 11.52
CA HIS A 259 3.81 -13.73 11.31
C HIS A 259 4.50 -12.51 10.71
N TYR A 260 3.82 -11.88 9.75
CA TYR A 260 4.30 -10.72 9.03
C TYR A 260 3.35 -9.55 9.30
N LEU A 261 3.86 -8.41 9.74
CA LEU A 261 3.07 -7.20 9.95
C LEU A 261 3.69 -6.07 9.12
N PHE A 262 2.87 -5.43 8.28
CA PHE A 262 3.35 -4.44 7.30
C PHE A 262 4.50 -4.97 6.43
N GLY A 263 4.49 -6.28 6.13
CA GLY A 263 5.51 -6.96 5.35
C GLY A 263 6.71 -7.46 6.17
N ARG A 264 6.92 -6.96 7.39
CA ARG A 264 8.04 -7.36 8.25
C ARG A 264 7.76 -8.65 9.01
N PRO A 265 8.65 -9.65 8.97
CA PRO A 265 8.56 -10.78 9.88
C PRO A 265 8.73 -10.30 11.32
N LEU A 266 7.85 -10.75 12.20
CA LEU A 266 7.89 -10.42 13.61
C LEU A 266 9.04 -11.16 14.31
N LEU A 267 9.68 -10.49 15.25
CA LEU A 267 10.69 -11.08 16.12
C LEU A 267 10.02 -12.02 17.12
N ALA A 268 10.77 -13.00 17.63
CA ALA A 268 10.23 -14.04 18.50
C ALA A 268 9.52 -13.52 19.77
N TYR A 269 9.90 -12.34 20.27
CA TYR A 269 9.30 -11.72 21.44
C TYR A 269 8.05 -10.88 21.13
N GLU A 270 7.82 -10.54 19.85
CA GLU A 270 6.71 -9.70 19.43
C GLU A 270 5.40 -10.49 19.44
N LYS A 271 4.48 -10.10 20.32
CA LYS A 271 3.14 -10.70 20.38
C LYS A 271 2.23 -10.02 19.37
N VAL A 272 1.50 -10.80 18.58
CA VAL A 272 0.50 -10.27 17.64
C VAL A 272 -0.78 -9.90 18.39
N PHE A 273 -1.14 -8.62 18.38
CA PHE A 273 -2.42 -8.13 18.92
C PHE A 273 -3.46 -7.89 17.82
N TYR A 274 -3.01 -7.77 16.57
CA TYR A 274 -3.85 -7.60 15.40
C TYR A 274 -4.49 -8.93 14.97
N PRO A 275 -5.57 -8.90 14.18
CA PRO A 275 -6.08 -10.11 13.52
C PRO A 275 -5.01 -10.69 12.61
N VAL A 276 -4.95 -12.02 12.53
CA VAL A 276 -4.04 -12.78 11.68
C VAL A 276 -4.81 -13.32 10.48
N ALA A 277 -4.48 -12.87 9.28
CA ALA A 277 -4.94 -13.42 8.01
C ALA A 277 -4.04 -14.58 7.57
N THR A 278 -4.65 -15.70 7.16
CA THR A 278 -3.94 -16.90 6.68
C THR A 278 -4.10 -17.02 5.16
N LEU A 279 -3.01 -17.02 4.40
CA LEU A 279 -3.06 -16.82 2.94
C LEU A 279 -3.52 -18.04 2.14
N ASP A 280 -3.44 -19.24 2.69
CA ASP A 280 -3.86 -20.49 2.03
C ASP A 280 -5.38 -20.72 2.06
N CYS A 281 -6.12 -19.98 2.88
CA CYS A 281 -7.57 -20.13 3.06
C CYS A 281 -8.31 -18.79 2.94
N ILE A 282 -7.88 -17.92 2.00
CA ILE A 282 -8.52 -16.60 1.77
C ILE A 282 -9.99 -16.77 1.43
N GLY A 283 -10.86 -16.09 2.18
CA GLY A 283 -12.32 -16.14 2.00
C GLY A 283 -13.02 -17.27 2.77
N GLU A 284 -12.28 -18.17 3.41
CA GLU A 284 -12.84 -19.22 4.25
C GLU A 284 -13.12 -18.73 5.68
N SER A 285 -13.88 -19.51 6.46
CA SER A 285 -14.27 -19.16 7.83
C SER A 285 -13.08 -19.03 8.80
N ASN A 286 -11.99 -19.76 8.54
CA ASN A 286 -10.73 -19.77 9.29
C ASN A 286 -9.68 -18.79 8.70
N PHE A 287 -10.06 -17.97 7.71
CA PHE A 287 -9.16 -16.99 7.09
C PHE A 287 -8.56 -16.04 8.12
N VAL A 288 -9.38 -15.51 9.03
CA VAL A 288 -8.98 -14.52 10.05
C VAL A 288 -9.08 -15.13 11.43
N HIS A 289 -7.97 -15.09 12.17
CA HIS A 289 -7.90 -15.48 13.57
C HIS A 289 -7.63 -14.25 14.46
N TYR A 290 -8.32 -14.13 15.60
CA TYR A 290 -8.10 -13.08 16.59
C TYR A 290 -7.36 -13.68 17.80
N PRO A 291 -6.05 -13.42 17.98
CA PRO A 291 -5.22 -14.12 18.98
C PRO A 291 -5.67 -14.00 20.43
N ARG A 292 -6.52 -13.02 20.75
CA ARG A 292 -7.00 -12.71 22.11
C ARG A 292 -8.50 -12.86 22.29
N SER A 293 -9.26 -13.35 21.30
CA SER A 293 -10.68 -13.58 21.52
C SER A 293 -10.86 -14.85 22.35
N THR A 294 -11.14 -14.69 23.64
CA THR A 294 -11.75 -15.78 24.42
C THR A 294 -13.18 -15.96 23.89
N PRO A 295 -13.57 -17.15 23.39
CA PRO A 295 -14.89 -17.36 22.84
C PRO A 295 -16.02 -17.13 23.87
N ASN A 296 -15.73 -17.34 25.15
CA ASN A 296 -16.62 -17.03 26.26
C ASN A 296 -16.13 -15.80 27.01
N ARG A 297 -16.86 -14.69 26.91
CA ARG A 297 -16.73 -13.57 27.85
C ARG A 297 -17.57 -13.88 29.08
N GLU A 298 -16.93 -14.16 30.21
CA GLU A 298 -17.60 -14.14 31.50
C GLU A 298 -17.82 -12.68 31.91
N LEU A 299 -19.08 -12.28 32.10
CA LEU A 299 -19.41 -10.98 32.65
C LEU A 299 -19.27 -11.05 34.16
N SER A 300 -18.32 -10.29 34.73
CA SER A 300 -18.27 -10.10 36.17
C SER A 300 -19.57 -9.42 36.64
N LYS A 301 -20.17 -9.91 37.73
CA LYS A 301 -21.30 -9.21 38.37
C LYS A 301 -20.85 -7.82 38.83
N PRO A 302 -21.72 -6.79 38.76
CA PRO A 302 -21.44 -5.49 39.35
C PRO A 302 -21.07 -5.64 40.83
N LEU A 303 -20.17 -4.79 41.32
CA LEU A 303 -19.86 -4.72 42.74
C LEU A 303 -21.14 -4.35 43.51
N GLU A 304 -21.51 -5.16 44.49
CA GLU A 304 -22.59 -4.82 45.41
C GLU A 304 -22.12 -3.66 46.30
N ILE A 305 -22.77 -2.50 46.18
CA ILE A 305 -22.54 -1.38 47.10
C ILE A 305 -23.33 -1.69 48.36
N HIS A 306 -22.64 -2.08 49.44
CA HIS A 306 -23.25 -2.16 50.76
C HIS A 306 -23.55 -0.74 51.24
N SER A 307 -24.83 -0.37 51.25
CA SER A 307 -25.37 0.83 51.89
C SER A 307 -25.55 0.62 53.39
#